data_AF-A0A6M1ZZ28-F1
#
_entry.id   AF-A0A6M1ZZ28-F1
#
_cell.length_a   1.000
_cell.length_b   1.000
_cell.length_c   1.000
_cell.angle_alpha   90.00
_cell.angle_beta   90.00
_cell.angle_gamma   90.00
#
_symmetry.space_group_name_H-M   'P 1'
#
loop_
_entity.id
_entity.type
_entity.pdbx_description
1 polymer ?
#
loop_
_entity_poly.entity_id
_entity_poly.type
_entity_poly.pdbx_seq_one_letter_code
_entity_poly.pdbx_strand_id
1 'polypeptide(L)'
;MKKIFILLLCLSFYSCNNKKVHISKPSLKNNPSWDIICTNKRPLISFFNSKGGIGKKRYIVQIDTKDTFDSKNFIEYKNVYEENKYLASVRLDRDLIDNSRYYFRVKAIDEKNNESAWSFSRFYLDTSSNKHFMNLRRLNVKSIEVSSGENPKNIIDYDDPGQSSFWSATPPGPIKDFVKFDLGTSQIVKRIWMLSNPNSDNGWLYDFVWEKSLDGKNFEEIQDAKISNNDTFRNIIDIKPIKTRFLRLKINKFIGVSPQINCIIFYTPSKPLTFTAPSEKYVLLIGDQMNGGTYTQLANYIKTLNLNIKIITIPHYAASYEMIKSLKNKPFAIILSGNSANYPNLPMFEYNGVFEIIRNSNIPILGICAGHQMLVFSEGYSFVRSMGWADLTSLEKLDEVKPIKIVKQDPIFKNIKNPFIAPEIHSWSVKIIPDDFELLAKSTYVQCIKHKHKMIYGEQFHAEVEVFYNEGKDYLLNFLKIALENN
;
A
#
# COMPACT_ATOMS: atom_id res chain seq x y z
N MET A 1 73.65 39.87 35.15
CA MET A 1 73.71 38.74 34.19
C MET A 1 72.30 38.24 33.91
N LYS A 2 71.69 38.67 32.79
CA LYS A 2 70.35 38.21 32.36
C LYS A 2 70.55 37.01 31.43
N LYS A 3 69.91 35.88 31.74
CA LYS A 3 69.88 34.69 30.88
C LYS A 3 68.71 34.80 29.90
N ILE A 4 69.03 34.59 28.63
CA ILE A 4 68.15 34.57 27.46
C ILE A 4 67.36 33.25 27.46
N PHE A 5 66.05 33.31 27.24
CA PHE A 5 65.22 32.15 26.91
C PHE A 5 64.80 32.24 25.44
N ILE A 6 65.21 31.25 24.65
CA ILE A 6 64.82 31.06 23.25
C ILE A 6 63.48 30.32 23.25
N LEU A 7 62.45 30.94 22.66
CA LEU A 7 61.13 30.33 22.45
C LEU A 7 61.12 29.69 21.05
N LEU A 8 61.06 28.36 20.99
CA LEU A 8 60.83 27.63 19.73
C LEU A 8 59.35 27.79 19.32
N LEU A 9 59.11 28.39 18.15
CA LEU A 9 57.83 28.31 17.46
C LEU A 9 57.67 26.94 16.80
N CYS A 10 56.78 26.10 17.35
CA CYS A 10 56.24 24.95 16.63
C CYS A 10 55.08 25.41 15.74
N LEU A 11 55.34 25.61 14.45
CA LEU A 11 54.31 25.70 13.41
C LEU A 11 53.68 24.32 13.20
N SER A 12 52.51 24.08 13.79
CA SER A 12 51.65 22.96 13.42
C SER A 12 50.93 23.29 12.11
N PHE A 13 51.38 22.70 11.02
CA PHE A 13 50.59 22.64 9.79
C PHE A 13 49.31 21.84 10.07
N TYR A 14 48.20 22.53 10.32
CA TYR A 14 46.87 21.94 10.21
C TYR A 14 46.65 21.59 8.73
N SER A 15 46.93 20.33 8.37
CA SER A 15 46.34 19.72 7.20
C SER A 15 44.82 19.83 7.35
N CYS A 16 44.19 20.67 6.53
CA CYS A 16 42.77 20.61 6.27
C CYS A 16 42.47 19.25 5.63
N ASN A 17 42.35 18.21 6.45
CA ASN A 17 41.78 16.95 6.05
C ASN A 17 40.36 17.27 5.55
N ASN A 18 40.18 17.22 4.23
CA ASN A 18 38.88 17.18 3.57
C ASN A 18 38.09 16.01 4.15
N LYS A 19 37.37 16.23 5.26
CA LYS A 19 36.38 15.28 5.75
C LYS A 19 35.37 15.12 4.62
N LYS A 20 35.41 13.99 3.91
CA LYS A 20 34.41 13.62 2.92
C LYS A 20 33.04 13.81 3.56
N VAL A 21 32.23 14.70 2.99
CA VAL A 21 30.88 14.94 3.50
C VAL A 21 30.09 13.66 3.28
N HIS A 22 29.57 13.10 4.38
CA HIS A 22 28.80 11.87 4.31
C HIS A 22 27.43 12.15 3.69
N ILE A 23 27.07 11.34 2.70
CA ILE A 23 25.75 11.31 2.07
C ILE A 23 25.18 9.90 2.19
N SER A 24 23.98 9.79 2.78
CA SER A 24 23.33 8.49 2.95
C SER A 24 22.86 7.95 1.59
N LYS A 25 22.74 6.63 1.46
CA LYS A 25 21.98 6.04 0.34
C LYS A 25 20.50 6.45 0.40
N PRO A 26 19.80 6.61 -0.74
CA PRO A 26 18.36 6.89 -0.75
C PRO A 26 17.57 5.66 -0.26
N SER A 27 16.32 5.82 0.16
CA SER A 27 15.48 4.67 0.57
C SER A 27 14.48 4.30 -0.52
N LEU A 28 14.55 3.04 -0.99
CA LEU A 28 13.70 2.49 -2.05
C LEU A 28 12.46 1.75 -1.51
N LYS A 29 11.97 2.19 -0.34
CA LYS A 29 10.76 1.66 0.29
C LYS A 29 9.45 2.31 -0.20
N ASN A 30 9.54 3.31 -1.08
CA ASN A 30 8.38 3.92 -1.74
C ASN A 30 8.02 3.13 -3.01
N ASN A 31 6.97 3.53 -3.73
CA ASN A 31 6.41 2.79 -4.85
C ASN A 31 7.18 2.99 -6.17
N PRO A 32 7.57 1.92 -6.90
CA PRO A 32 7.53 0.51 -6.50
C PRO A 32 8.65 0.12 -5.54
N SER A 33 8.33 -0.73 -4.57
CA SER A 33 9.27 -1.30 -3.61
C SER A 33 9.43 -2.81 -3.81
N TRP A 34 10.24 -3.44 -2.96
CA TRP A 34 10.62 -4.85 -3.05
C TRP A 34 9.43 -5.78 -3.33
N ASP A 35 9.51 -6.48 -4.46
CA ASP A 35 8.55 -7.48 -4.95
C ASP A 35 7.09 -7.01 -5.05
N ILE A 36 6.88 -5.69 -5.17
CA ILE A 36 5.58 -5.12 -5.56
C ILE A 36 5.26 -5.57 -6.98
N ILE A 37 3.97 -5.78 -7.25
CA ILE A 37 3.46 -5.99 -8.61
C ILE A 37 3.07 -4.64 -9.20
N CYS A 38 3.81 -4.20 -10.22
CA CYS A 38 3.45 -3.05 -11.03
C CYS A 38 2.45 -3.45 -12.11
N THR A 39 1.46 -2.59 -12.37
CA THR A 39 0.35 -2.88 -13.29
C THR A 39 0.32 -1.98 -14.52
N ASN A 40 1.39 -1.21 -14.75
CA ASN A 40 1.53 -0.33 -15.91
C ASN A 40 2.95 -0.43 -16.47
N LYS A 41 3.09 -0.34 -17.80
CA LYS A 41 4.38 -0.55 -18.49
C LYS A 41 5.40 0.57 -18.29
N ARG A 42 4.98 1.73 -17.77
CA ARG A 42 5.83 2.91 -17.54
C ARG A 42 5.75 3.34 -16.07
N PRO A 43 6.21 2.49 -15.14
CA PRO A 43 6.06 2.77 -13.73
C PRO A 43 6.72 4.10 -13.35
N LEU A 44 6.19 4.73 -12.32
CA LEU A 44 6.84 5.86 -11.67
C LEU A 44 7.76 5.31 -10.59
N ILE A 45 9.07 5.43 -10.77
CA ILE A 45 10.05 5.04 -9.76
C ILE A 45 10.16 6.17 -8.75
N SER A 46 9.49 6.05 -7.60
CA SER A 46 9.58 7.00 -6.49
C SER A 46 10.45 6.45 -5.37
N PHE A 47 11.24 7.32 -4.73
CA PHE A 47 12.09 6.95 -3.60
C PHE A 47 12.30 8.13 -2.64
N PHE A 48 12.71 7.83 -1.41
CA PHE A 48 13.01 8.86 -0.41
C PHE A 48 14.44 9.36 -0.54
N ASN A 49 14.60 10.67 -0.39
CA ASN A 49 15.87 11.36 -0.58
C ASN A 49 16.94 10.92 0.42
N SER A 50 18.18 11.07 -0.02
CA SER A 50 19.38 10.96 0.80
C SER A 50 19.52 12.10 1.80
N LYS A 51 19.99 11.78 3.01
CA LYS A 51 20.35 12.74 4.07
C LYS A 51 21.85 13.06 4.01
N GLY A 52 22.25 14.20 4.59
CA GLY A 52 23.64 14.69 4.53
C GLY A 52 23.98 15.32 3.17
N GLY A 53 25.27 15.31 2.79
CA GLY A 53 25.77 15.93 1.55
C GLY A 53 25.79 17.46 1.57
N ILE A 54 26.31 18.06 0.49
CA ILE A 54 26.37 19.51 0.26
C ILE A 54 25.35 19.92 -0.81
N GLY A 55 24.45 20.84 -0.48
CA GLY A 55 23.49 21.39 -1.42
C GLY A 55 22.39 20.42 -1.86
N LYS A 56 21.77 20.71 -3.00
CA LYS A 56 20.73 19.84 -3.58
C LYS A 56 21.33 18.56 -4.16
N LYS A 57 20.58 17.46 -4.07
CA LYS A 57 21.02 16.19 -4.65
C LYS A 57 20.39 15.97 -6.01
N ARG A 58 21.16 15.33 -6.88
CA ARG A 58 20.65 14.61 -8.04
C ARG A 58 20.90 13.12 -7.86
N TYR A 59 20.18 12.31 -8.60
CA TYR A 59 20.23 10.87 -8.51
C TYR A 59 20.49 10.24 -9.86
N ILE A 60 21.27 9.16 -9.85
CA ILE A 60 21.34 8.21 -10.95
C ILE A 60 20.40 7.07 -10.63
N VAL A 61 19.43 6.82 -11.50
CA VAL A 61 18.49 5.70 -11.40
C VAL A 61 18.79 4.74 -12.55
N GLN A 62 19.06 3.49 -12.22
CA GLN A 62 19.27 2.42 -13.20
C GLN A 62 18.24 1.33 -13.00
N ILE A 63 17.70 0.80 -14.10
CA ILE A 63 16.67 -0.24 -14.11
C ILE A 63 17.08 -1.28 -15.15
N ASP A 64 16.95 -2.56 -14.81
CA ASP A 64 17.28 -3.66 -15.71
C ASP A 64 16.52 -4.95 -15.35
N THR A 65 16.49 -5.91 -16.26
CA THR A 65 15.97 -7.27 -16.04
C THR A 65 16.96 -8.21 -15.34
N LYS A 66 18.20 -7.75 -15.13
CA LYS A 66 19.24 -8.46 -14.36
C LYS A 66 19.75 -7.58 -13.22
N ASP A 67 20.06 -8.18 -12.09
CA ASP A 67 20.67 -7.50 -10.94
C ASP A 67 22.13 -7.09 -11.16
N THR A 68 22.76 -7.58 -12.23
CA THR A 68 24.07 -7.17 -12.74
C THR A 68 24.07 -5.82 -13.47
N PHE A 69 22.90 -5.34 -13.92
CA PHE A 69 22.72 -4.09 -14.69
C PHE A 69 23.54 -4.03 -15.99
N ASP A 70 23.63 -5.15 -16.72
CA ASP A 70 24.40 -5.31 -17.97
C ASP A 70 23.58 -5.94 -19.11
N SER A 71 22.25 -6.00 -18.97
CA SER A 71 21.39 -6.61 -19.98
C SER A 71 21.04 -5.63 -21.11
N LYS A 72 20.53 -6.16 -22.23
CA LYS A 72 20.00 -5.35 -23.34
C LYS A 72 18.84 -4.43 -22.97
N ASN A 73 18.19 -4.68 -21.83
CA ASN A 73 17.03 -3.93 -21.35
C ASN A 73 17.41 -2.78 -20.40
N PHE A 74 18.70 -2.57 -20.15
CA PHE A 74 19.20 -1.53 -19.25
C PHE A 74 18.66 -0.14 -19.61
N ILE A 75 18.22 0.58 -18.57
CA ILE A 75 17.75 1.97 -18.62
C ILE A 75 18.51 2.76 -17.57
N GLU A 76 18.97 3.96 -17.92
CA GLU A 76 19.61 4.88 -16.97
C GLU A 76 19.07 6.31 -17.09
N TYR A 77 18.79 6.90 -15.94
CA TYR A 77 18.50 8.32 -15.79
C TYR A 77 19.58 8.96 -14.90
N LYS A 78 20.39 9.87 -15.45
CA LYS A 78 21.56 10.44 -14.75
C LYS A 78 21.26 11.67 -13.86
N ASN A 79 20.12 12.33 -14.11
CA ASN A 79 19.79 13.64 -13.56
C ASN A 79 18.36 13.68 -13.01
N VAL A 80 18.03 12.75 -12.12
CA VAL A 80 16.77 12.79 -11.38
C VAL A 80 16.94 13.71 -10.18
N TYR A 81 16.13 14.75 -10.03
CA TYR A 81 16.30 15.75 -8.97
C TYR A 81 15.29 15.57 -7.83
N GLU A 82 15.64 16.09 -6.66
CA GLU A 82 14.71 16.22 -5.53
C GLU A 82 13.48 17.05 -5.93
N GLU A 83 12.29 16.48 -5.78
CA GLU A 83 11.03 17.20 -6.01
C GLU A 83 10.66 18.09 -4.82
N ASN A 84 10.99 17.61 -3.62
CA ASN A 84 10.83 18.29 -2.36
C ASN A 84 11.83 17.69 -1.35
N LYS A 85 11.76 18.09 -0.08
CA LYS A 85 12.69 17.62 0.97
C LYS A 85 12.60 16.12 1.29
N TYR A 86 11.56 15.42 0.84
CA TYR A 86 11.30 14.02 1.15
C TYR A 86 11.59 13.09 -0.03
N LEU A 87 11.31 13.52 -1.26
CA LEU A 87 11.15 12.61 -2.40
C LEU A 87 11.86 13.10 -3.67
N ALA A 88 12.23 12.11 -4.47
CA ALA A 88 12.56 12.22 -5.89
C ALA A 88 11.85 11.08 -6.64
N SER A 89 11.56 11.28 -7.93
CA SER A 89 11.02 10.22 -8.76
C SER A 89 11.32 10.42 -10.24
N VAL A 90 11.20 9.34 -11.00
CA VAL A 90 11.29 9.35 -12.45
C VAL A 90 10.25 8.43 -13.05
N ARG A 91 9.47 8.94 -14.02
CA ARG A 91 8.55 8.13 -14.81
C ARG A 91 9.33 7.57 -16.00
N LEU A 92 9.15 6.28 -16.28
CA LEU A 92 9.80 5.69 -17.43
C LEU A 92 9.28 6.30 -18.73
N ASP A 93 10.20 6.62 -19.64
CA ASP A 93 9.91 7.20 -20.96
C ASP A 93 9.50 6.17 -22.02
N ARG A 94 9.85 4.89 -21.79
CA ARG A 94 9.53 3.76 -22.66
C ARG A 94 8.86 2.61 -21.92
N ASP A 95 8.13 1.80 -22.66
CA ASP A 95 7.45 0.61 -22.15
C ASP A 95 8.46 -0.44 -21.70
N LEU A 96 8.22 -1.01 -20.52
CA LEU A 96 8.85 -2.24 -20.07
C LEU A 96 8.17 -3.47 -20.68
N ILE A 97 8.94 -4.55 -20.80
CA ILE A 97 8.46 -5.88 -21.16
C ILE A 97 7.62 -6.41 -20.00
N ASP A 98 6.38 -6.78 -20.29
CA ASP A 98 5.42 -7.32 -19.32
C ASP A 98 5.83 -8.72 -18.82
N ASN A 99 5.20 -9.20 -17.76
CA ASN A 99 5.48 -10.50 -17.12
C ASN A 99 6.97 -10.72 -16.84
N SER A 100 7.63 -9.68 -16.34
CA SER A 100 9.08 -9.66 -16.14
C SER A 100 9.45 -9.04 -14.81
N ARG A 101 10.50 -9.59 -14.19
CA ARG A 101 11.12 -9.00 -13.00
C ARG A 101 12.11 -7.92 -13.42
N TYR A 102 12.05 -6.77 -12.75
CA TYR A 102 13.00 -5.69 -12.91
C TYR A 102 13.71 -5.40 -11.58
N TYR A 103 15.01 -5.20 -11.67
CA TYR A 103 15.85 -4.69 -10.61
C TYR A 103 16.09 -3.21 -10.87
N PHE A 104 16.11 -2.41 -9.83
CA PHE A 104 16.50 -1.01 -9.93
C PHE A 104 17.40 -0.59 -8.79
N ARG A 105 18.32 0.32 -9.09
CA ARG A 105 19.23 0.89 -8.12
C ARG A 105 19.32 2.40 -8.26
N VAL A 106 19.55 3.05 -7.13
CA VAL A 106 19.65 4.51 -7.07
C VAL A 106 20.84 4.93 -6.21
N LYS A 107 21.64 5.87 -6.71
CA LYS A 107 22.66 6.58 -5.90
C LYS A 107 22.45 8.08 -5.98
N ALA A 108 22.79 8.77 -4.91
CA ALA A 108 22.75 10.22 -4.82
C ALA A 108 24.10 10.82 -5.16
N ILE A 109 24.08 12.01 -5.74
CA ILE A 109 25.24 12.85 -6.03
C ILE A 109 24.91 14.27 -5.57
N ASP A 110 25.75 14.83 -4.72
CA ASP A 110 25.58 16.21 -4.22
C ASP A 110 26.25 17.25 -5.15
N GLU A 111 26.15 18.54 -4.83
CA GLU A 111 26.68 19.63 -5.67
C GLU A 111 28.21 19.65 -5.76
N LYS A 112 28.91 18.94 -4.88
CA LYS A 112 30.37 18.78 -4.90
C LYS A 112 30.79 17.43 -5.49
N ASN A 113 29.87 16.71 -6.13
CA ASN A 113 30.07 15.38 -6.70
C ASN A 113 30.45 14.30 -5.67
N ASN A 114 30.10 14.49 -4.39
CA ASN A 114 30.16 13.39 -3.44
C ASN A 114 29.03 12.41 -3.75
N GLU A 115 29.34 11.11 -3.76
CA GLU A 115 28.38 10.06 -4.09
C GLU A 115 27.98 9.24 -2.86
N SER A 116 26.71 8.84 -2.80
CA SER A 116 26.26 7.82 -1.86
C SER A 116 26.59 6.42 -2.36
N ALA A 117 26.55 5.43 -1.47
CA ALA A 117 26.39 4.04 -1.87
C ALA A 117 25.09 3.85 -2.68
N TRP A 118 25.05 2.81 -3.51
CA TRP A 118 23.83 2.39 -4.20
C TRP A 118 22.82 1.80 -3.21
N SER A 119 21.55 2.16 -3.39
CA SER A 119 20.42 1.40 -2.88
C SER A 119 19.85 0.52 -3.97
N PHE A 120 19.32 -0.64 -3.60
CA PHE A 120 18.80 -1.66 -4.51
C PHE A 120 17.38 -2.06 -4.13
N SER A 121 16.55 -2.32 -5.14
CA SER A 121 15.20 -2.85 -5.00
C SER A 121 14.79 -3.55 -6.31
N ARG A 122 13.62 -4.18 -6.30
CA ARG A 122 13.07 -4.89 -7.46
C ARG A 122 11.55 -4.93 -7.41
N PHE A 123 10.92 -5.10 -8.56
CA PHE A 123 9.49 -5.28 -8.69
C PHE A 123 9.19 -6.27 -9.82
N TYR A 124 7.96 -6.79 -9.85
CA TYR A 124 7.47 -7.59 -10.97
C TYR A 124 6.47 -6.75 -11.77
N LEU A 125 6.59 -6.75 -13.09
CA LEU A 125 5.61 -6.14 -13.96
C LEU A 125 4.63 -7.21 -14.43
N ASP A 126 3.35 -7.01 -14.11
CA ASP A 126 2.23 -7.80 -14.61
C ASP A 126 1.03 -6.86 -14.80
N THR A 127 0.81 -6.43 -16.05
CA THR A 127 -0.30 -5.51 -16.38
C THR A 127 -1.69 -6.16 -16.31
N SER A 128 -1.75 -7.50 -16.19
CA SER A 128 -2.98 -8.27 -16.04
C SER A 128 -3.38 -8.47 -14.58
N SER A 129 -2.43 -8.38 -13.65
CA SER A 129 -2.62 -8.70 -12.24
C SER A 129 -3.75 -7.95 -11.54
N ASN A 130 -4.12 -6.74 -11.99
CA ASN A 130 -5.18 -5.93 -11.41
C ASN A 130 -6.49 -5.91 -12.22
N LYS A 131 -6.64 -6.82 -13.19
CA LYS A 131 -7.77 -6.83 -14.13
C LYS A 131 -8.93 -7.73 -13.71
N HIS A 132 -8.67 -8.72 -12.86
CA HIS A 132 -9.66 -9.75 -12.53
C HIS A 132 -9.80 -9.98 -11.03
N PHE A 133 -11.04 -10.14 -10.59
CA PHE A 133 -11.33 -10.66 -9.26
C PHE A 133 -10.59 -11.98 -9.04
N MET A 134 -10.05 -12.15 -7.84
CA MET A 134 -9.15 -13.27 -7.53
C MET A 134 -9.83 -14.65 -7.54
N ASN A 135 -11.16 -14.73 -7.58
CA ASN A 135 -11.93 -15.98 -7.47
C ASN A 135 -11.56 -16.79 -6.20
N LEU A 136 -11.33 -16.04 -5.12
CA LEU A 136 -10.94 -16.55 -3.81
C LEU A 136 -11.74 -15.80 -2.75
N ARG A 137 -11.92 -16.43 -1.59
CA ARG A 137 -12.33 -15.74 -0.35
C ARG A 137 -11.36 -16.10 0.77
N ARG A 138 -11.23 -15.20 1.74
CA ARG A 138 -10.47 -15.48 2.97
C ARG A 138 -11.11 -16.61 3.77
N LEU A 139 -10.28 -17.40 4.44
CA LEU A 139 -10.67 -18.39 5.44
C LEU A 139 -10.48 -17.81 6.84
N ASN A 140 -11.42 -18.13 7.73
CA ASN A 140 -11.31 -17.77 9.13
C ASN A 140 -10.44 -18.80 9.87
N VAL A 141 -9.47 -18.32 10.62
CA VAL A 141 -8.68 -19.13 11.55
C VAL A 141 -9.39 -19.12 12.90
N LYS A 142 -9.66 -20.31 13.45
CA LYS A 142 -10.30 -20.46 14.76
C LYS A 142 -9.31 -20.28 15.90
N SER A 143 -8.12 -20.85 15.78
CA SER A 143 -7.06 -20.73 16.77
C SER A 143 -5.67 -20.92 16.18
N ILE A 144 -4.68 -20.41 16.90
CA ILE A 144 -3.25 -20.51 16.56
C ILE A 144 -2.51 -21.12 17.74
N GLU A 145 -1.54 -21.98 17.41
CA GLU A 145 -0.58 -22.56 18.33
C GLU A 145 0.82 -22.33 17.76
N VAL A 146 1.75 -21.87 18.58
CA VAL A 146 3.15 -21.65 18.18
C VAL A 146 4.07 -22.51 19.02
N SER A 147 5.20 -22.92 18.45
CA SER A 147 6.24 -23.67 19.17
C SER A 147 6.89 -22.87 20.30
N SER A 148 6.99 -21.56 20.14
CA SER A 148 7.78 -20.66 20.99
C SER A 148 7.36 -19.19 20.76
N GLY A 149 7.95 -18.30 21.55
CA GLY A 149 7.83 -16.86 21.36
C GLY A 149 6.54 -16.23 21.89
N GLU A 150 6.26 -15.02 21.40
CA GLU A 150 5.24 -14.14 21.97
C GLU A 150 4.27 -13.61 20.91
N ASN A 151 3.07 -13.24 21.36
CA ASN A 151 2.01 -12.61 20.56
C ASN A 151 1.52 -13.38 19.30
N PRO A 152 1.26 -14.70 19.38
CA PRO A 152 0.81 -15.49 18.23
C PRO A 152 -0.51 -15.00 17.61
N LYS A 153 -1.36 -14.32 18.39
CA LYS A 153 -2.63 -13.74 17.91
C LYS A 153 -2.44 -12.67 16.83
N ASN A 154 -1.29 -11.97 16.82
CA ASN A 154 -1.03 -10.88 15.89
C ASN A 154 -0.96 -11.35 14.43
N ILE A 155 -0.61 -12.63 14.20
CA ILE A 155 -0.50 -13.21 12.85
C ILE A 155 -1.85 -13.15 12.08
N ILE A 156 -2.97 -13.13 12.79
CA ILE A 156 -4.33 -13.05 12.22
C ILE A 156 -5.09 -11.82 12.71
N ASP A 157 -4.38 -10.82 13.23
CA ASP A 157 -4.98 -9.54 13.61
C ASP A 157 -5.20 -8.68 12.36
N TYR A 158 -6.37 -8.82 11.75
CA TYR A 158 -6.76 -8.02 10.59
C TYR A 158 -7.29 -6.64 10.96
N ASP A 159 -7.37 -6.31 12.25
CA ASP A 159 -7.74 -5.00 12.76
C ASP A 159 -6.51 -4.09 12.91
N ASP A 160 -5.28 -4.62 12.79
CA ASP A 160 -4.03 -3.85 12.74
C ASP A 160 -3.83 -3.24 11.34
N PRO A 161 -4.14 -1.94 11.14
CA PRO A 161 -4.01 -1.34 9.83
C PRO A 161 -2.54 -1.20 9.43
N GLY A 162 -1.62 -1.01 10.38
CA GLY A 162 -0.21 -0.76 10.09
C GLY A 162 0.55 -2.03 9.72
N GLN A 163 -0.02 -3.20 9.99
CA GLN A 163 0.71 -4.47 10.01
C GLN A 163 1.98 -4.34 10.85
N SER A 164 1.82 -3.68 12.00
CA SER A 164 2.87 -3.24 12.91
C SER A 164 3.08 -4.20 14.07
N SER A 165 2.03 -4.93 14.42
CA SER A 165 2.05 -6.06 15.32
C SER A 165 2.59 -7.31 14.61
N PHE A 166 3.20 -8.21 15.37
CA PHE A 166 3.76 -9.44 14.85
C PHE A 166 3.89 -10.49 15.94
N TRP A 167 4.01 -11.75 15.51
CA TRP A 167 4.60 -12.81 16.30
C TRP A 167 6.10 -12.89 16.00
N SER A 168 6.88 -13.16 17.03
CA SER A 168 8.28 -13.57 16.91
C SER A 168 8.48 -14.83 17.73
N ALA A 169 9.20 -15.80 17.16
CA ALA A 169 9.66 -16.95 17.92
C ALA A 169 10.70 -16.54 18.98
N THR A 170 10.95 -17.44 19.94
CA THR A 170 12.12 -17.35 20.82
C THR A 170 13.41 -17.41 19.97
N PRO A 171 14.50 -16.72 20.36
CA PRO A 171 15.80 -16.86 19.69
C PRO A 171 16.26 -18.32 19.54
N PRO A 172 17.24 -18.61 18.66
CA PRO A 172 17.51 -19.95 18.18
C PRO A 172 17.81 -20.91 19.32
N GLY A 173 17.13 -22.06 19.31
CA GLY A 173 17.24 -23.10 20.33
C GLY A 173 16.96 -24.48 19.72
N PRO A 174 16.88 -25.54 20.53
CA PRO A 174 16.67 -26.91 20.03
C PRO A 174 15.28 -27.14 19.44
N ILE A 175 14.33 -26.22 19.66
CA ILE A 175 12.95 -26.32 19.18
C ILE A 175 12.90 -25.85 17.73
N LYS A 176 12.39 -26.70 16.83
CA LYS A 176 12.07 -26.29 15.46
C LYS A 176 10.85 -25.38 15.50
N ASP A 177 11.00 -24.16 15.00
CA ASP A 177 9.90 -23.19 15.06
C ASP A 177 8.76 -23.58 14.12
N PHE A 178 7.54 -23.55 14.67
CA PHE A 178 6.33 -23.76 13.89
C PHE A 178 5.21 -22.81 14.32
N VAL A 179 4.32 -22.53 13.37
CA VAL A 179 3.03 -21.90 13.61
C VAL A 179 1.94 -22.82 13.06
N LYS A 180 1.04 -23.28 13.92
CA LYS A 180 -0.07 -24.18 13.60
C LYS A 180 -1.39 -23.42 13.68
N PHE A 181 -2.24 -23.62 12.70
CA PHE A 181 -3.53 -22.97 12.53
C PHE A 181 -4.63 -24.04 12.55
N ASP A 182 -5.68 -23.86 13.36
CA ASP A 182 -6.92 -24.62 13.28
C ASP A 182 -7.96 -23.79 12.53
N LEU A 183 -8.46 -24.29 11.40
CA LEU A 183 -9.57 -23.68 10.66
C LEU A 183 -10.94 -23.97 11.29
N GLY A 184 -10.96 -24.71 12.40
CA GLY A 184 -12.14 -25.15 13.15
C GLY A 184 -12.88 -26.33 12.51
N THR A 185 -12.88 -26.38 11.18
CA THR A 185 -13.49 -27.45 10.36
C THR A 185 -12.60 -27.74 9.16
N SER A 186 -12.84 -28.89 8.49
CA SER A 186 -12.15 -29.19 7.24
C SER A 186 -12.62 -28.25 6.13
N GLN A 187 -11.70 -27.50 5.53
CA GLN A 187 -11.94 -26.51 4.48
C GLN A 187 -11.00 -26.78 3.30
N ILE A 188 -11.33 -26.22 2.12
CA ILE A 188 -10.42 -26.24 0.97
C ILE A 188 -9.49 -25.03 1.06
N VAL A 189 -8.19 -25.22 0.87
CA VAL A 189 -7.19 -24.15 0.84
C VAL A 189 -6.51 -24.16 -0.54
N LYS A 190 -6.39 -23.00 -1.18
CA LYS A 190 -5.80 -22.84 -2.52
C LYS A 190 -4.68 -21.80 -2.57
N ARG A 191 -4.68 -20.82 -1.65
CA ARG A 191 -3.61 -19.82 -1.59
C ARG A 191 -3.29 -19.46 -0.15
N ILE A 192 -2.03 -19.13 0.08
CA ILE A 192 -1.51 -18.57 1.32
C ILE A 192 -0.84 -17.24 0.99
N TRP A 193 -1.22 -16.18 1.69
CA TRP A 193 -0.48 -14.93 1.70
C TRP A 193 0.20 -14.77 3.05
N MET A 194 1.47 -14.37 3.06
CA MET A 194 2.25 -14.19 4.27
C MET A 194 3.11 -12.94 4.19
N LEU A 195 3.14 -12.21 5.30
CA LEU A 195 3.98 -11.04 5.52
C LEU A 195 4.93 -11.31 6.70
N SER A 196 6.22 -11.42 6.42
CA SER A 196 7.29 -11.32 7.42
C SER A 196 7.64 -9.85 7.67
N ASN A 197 8.63 -9.58 8.53
CA ASN A 197 9.04 -8.23 8.89
C ASN A 197 9.27 -7.31 7.67
N PRO A 198 8.41 -6.31 7.42
CA PRO A 198 8.55 -5.43 6.26
C PRO A 198 9.61 -4.33 6.50
N ASN A 199 10.11 -4.19 7.72
CA ASN A 199 10.99 -3.09 8.11
C ASN A 199 12.48 -3.43 7.97
N SER A 200 12.85 -4.70 8.09
CA SER A 200 14.20 -5.22 7.90
C SER A 200 14.18 -6.68 7.45
N ASP A 201 15.28 -7.17 6.90
CA ASP A 201 15.50 -8.60 6.61
C ASP A 201 15.56 -9.50 7.85
N ASN A 202 15.92 -8.94 9.01
CA ASN A 202 15.81 -9.64 10.29
C ASN A 202 14.38 -10.14 10.52
N GLY A 203 14.25 -11.45 10.67
CA GLY A 203 13.00 -12.18 10.84
C GLY A 203 12.38 -12.74 9.57
N TRP A 204 12.98 -12.53 8.39
CA TRP A 204 12.50 -13.14 7.15
C TRP A 204 12.70 -14.65 7.19
N LEU A 205 11.68 -15.38 6.72
CA LEU A 205 11.81 -16.83 6.55
C LEU A 205 12.62 -17.10 5.29
N TYR A 206 13.65 -17.92 5.38
CA TYR A 206 14.55 -18.24 4.27
C TYR A 206 14.20 -19.60 3.66
N ASP A 207 14.06 -20.63 4.50
CA ASP A 207 13.58 -21.96 4.10
C ASP A 207 12.42 -22.36 5.01
N PHE A 208 11.27 -22.70 4.43
CA PHE A 208 10.09 -23.11 5.19
C PHE A 208 9.19 -24.02 4.36
N VAL A 209 8.34 -24.78 5.04
CA VAL A 209 7.38 -25.67 4.40
C VAL A 209 6.03 -25.57 5.09
N TRP A 210 4.97 -25.55 4.30
CA TRP A 210 3.62 -25.73 4.80
C TRP A 210 3.22 -27.19 4.83
N GLU A 211 2.61 -27.60 5.94
CA GLU A 211 2.10 -28.94 6.16
C GLU A 211 0.59 -28.88 6.41
N LYS A 212 -0.14 -29.94 6.04
CA LYS A 212 -1.58 -30.09 6.28
C LYS A 212 -1.88 -31.26 7.22
N SER A 213 -3.02 -31.20 7.90
CA SER A 213 -3.51 -32.30 8.74
C SER A 213 -5.03 -32.23 8.93
N LEU A 214 -5.69 -33.38 8.97
CA LEU A 214 -7.12 -33.47 9.31
C LEU A 214 -7.34 -33.59 10.83
N ASP A 215 -6.43 -34.23 11.55
CA ASP A 215 -6.55 -34.56 12.98
C ASP A 215 -5.71 -33.64 13.89
N GLY A 216 -4.82 -32.84 13.32
CA GLY A 216 -3.92 -31.94 14.03
C GLY A 216 -2.76 -32.64 14.72
N LYS A 217 -2.55 -33.94 14.43
CA LYS A 217 -1.49 -34.80 14.97
C LYS A 217 -0.55 -35.28 13.87
N ASN A 218 -1.10 -35.82 12.80
CA ASN A 218 -0.36 -36.35 11.66
C ASN A 218 -0.30 -35.29 10.57
N PHE A 219 0.89 -34.74 10.33
CA PHE A 219 1.13 -33.69 9.36
C PHE A 219 1.86 -34.23 8.13
N GLU A 220 1.39 -33.82 6.96
CA GLU A 220 2.00 -34.13 5.67
C GLU A 220 2.42 -32.83 4.96
N GLU A 221 3.58 -32.82 4.32
CA GLU A 221 4.08 -31.64 3.58
C GLU A 221 3.22 -31.36 2.34
N ILE A 222 2.89 -30.08 2.13
CA ILE A 222 2.27 -29.58 0.91
C ILE A 222 3.40 -29.26 -0.06
N GLN A 223 3.62 -30.13 -1.05
CA GLN A 223 4.77 -30.02 -1.96
C GLN A 223 4.84 -28.67 -2.68
N ASP A 224 3.71 -28.14 -3.15
CA ASP A 224 3.62 -26.85 -3.84
C ASP A 224 3.87 -25.63 -2.91
N ALA A 225 3.99 -25.84 -1.60
CA ALA A 225 4.23 -24.80 -0.60
C ALA A 225 5.50 -25.05 0.24
N LYS A 226 6.48 -25.75 -0.36
CA LYS A 226 7.85 -25.81 0.13
C LYS A 226 8.67 -24.70 -0.52
N ILE A 227 9.17 -23.77 0.28
CA ILE A 227 9.94 -22.61 -0.19
C ILE A 227 11.37 -22.73 0.29
N SER A 228 12.32 -22.44 -0.58
CA SER A 228 13.76 -22.45 -0.28
C SER A 228 14.45 -21.25 -0.91
N ASN A 229 15.48 -20.74 -0.25
CA ASN A 229 16.19 -19.52 -0.65
C ASN A 229 15.26 -18.31 -0.83
N ASN A 230 14.25 -18.18 0.05
CA ASN A 230 13.36 -17.04 0.05
C ASN A 230 14.12 -15.76 0.42
N ASP A 231 13.95 -14.73 -0.40
CA ASP A 231 14.60 -13.43 -0.26
C ASP A 231 13.56 -12.30 -0.31
N THR A 232 12.36 -12.58 0.19
CA THR A 232 11.27 -11.60 0.28
C THR A 232 10.49 -11.73 1.58
N PHE A 233 9.97 -10.61 2.07
CA PHE A 233 9.06 -10.60 3.22
C PHE A 233 7.61 -10.82 2.83
N ARG A 234 7.27 -10.81 1.52
CA ARG A 234 5.91 -10.95 1.03
C ARG A 234 5.81 -12.20 0.17
N ASN A 235 5.07 -13.18 0.65
CA ASN A 235 4.88 -14.45 -0.06
C ASN A 235 3.42 -14.58 -0.53
N ILE A 236 3.22 -14.83 -1.83
CA ILE A 236 1.95 -15.28 -2.41
C ILE A 236 2.19 -16.72 -2.89
N ILE A 237 1.62 -17.69 -2.19
CA ILE A 237 1.86 -19.12 -2.44
C ILE A 237 0.55 -19.73 -2.94
N ASP A 238 0.49 -19.96 -4.26
CA ASP A 238 -0.60 -20.71 -4.88
C ASP A 238 -0.31 -22.21 -4.80
N ILE A 239 -1.29 -22.98 -4.32
CA ILE A 239 -1.20 -24.43 -4.20
C ILE A 239 -2.34 -25.11 -4.94
N LYS A 240 -2.14 -26.36 -5.36
CA LYS A 240 -3.27 -27.21 -5.75
C LYS A 240 -4.28 -27.26 -4.60
N PRO A 241 -5.60 -27.14 -4.85
CA PRO A 241 -6.60 -27.15 -3.80
C PRO A 241 -6.47 -28.36 -2.88
N ILE A 242 -6.20 -28.13 -1.59
CA ILE A 242 -6.11 -29.16 -0.58
C ILE A 242 -7.30 -29.08 0.37
N LYS A 243 -7.82 -30.22 0.81
CA LYS A 243 -8.83 -30.27 1.87
C LYS A 243 -8.13 -30.57 3.20
N THR A 244 -8.22 -29.66 4.16
CA THR A 244 -7.54 -29.78 5.46
C THR A 244 -8.29 -29.03 6.56
N ARG A 245 -8.09 -29.41 7.82
CA ARG A 245 -8.55 -28.61 8.98
C ARG A 245 -7.40 -27.82 9.60
N PHE A 246 -6.24 -28.44 9.68
CA PHE A 246 -5.06 -27.84 10.28
C PHE A 246 -4.02 -27.53 9.20
N LEU A 247 -3.34 -26.41 9.38
CA LEU A 247 -2.15 -26.02 8.62
C LEU A 247 -1.02 -25.79 9.60
N ARG A 248 0.20 -26.17 9.23
CA ARG A 248 1.40 -25.88 10.03
C ARG A 248 2.48 -25.31 9.13
N LEU A 249 2.92 -24.09 9.43
CA LEU A 249 4.13 -23.51 8.89
C LEU A 249 5.30 -24.03 9.71
N LYS A 250 6.20 -24.77 9.08
CA LYS A 250 7.45 -25.23 9.68
C LYS A 250 8.61 -24.41 9.13
N ILE A 251 9.31 -23.73 10.02
CA ILE A 251 10.37 -22.80 9.69
C ILE A 251 11.70 -23.54 9.83
N ASN A 252 12.40 -23.74 8.71
CA ASN A 252 13.66 -24.50 8.69
C ASN A 252 14.87 -23.57 8.76
N LYS A 253 14.77 -22.36 8.18
CA LYS A 253 15.82 -21.33 8.20
C LYS A 253 15.20 -19.94 8.09
N PHE A 254 15.81 -18.96 8.74
CA PHE A 254 15.41 -17.55 8.70
C PHE A 254 16.64 -16.65 8.74
N ILE A 255 16.45 -15.36 8.46
CA ILE A 255 17.49 -14.32 8.51
C ILE A 255 17.44 -13.61 9.86
N GLY A 256 18.59 -13.43 10.50
CA GLY A 256 18.73 -12.65 11.73
C GLY A 256 18.52 -13.46 13.02
N VAL A 257 17.87 -12.86 14.02
CA VAL A 257 17.84 -13.37 15.40
C VAL A 257 16.72 -14.40 15.62
N SER A 258 15.52 -14.12 15.14
CA SER A 258 14.35 -14.99 15.28
C SER A 258 13.39 -14.75 14.12
N PRO A 259 12.64 -15.77 13.66
CA PRO A 259 11.63 -15.58 12.63
C PRO A 259 10.52 -14.67 13.14
N GLN A 260 10.06 -13.78 12.26
CA GLN A 260 9.01 -12.82 12.55
C GLN A 260 7.92 -12.88 11.48
N ILE A 261 6.67 -12.93 11.92
CA ILE A 261 5.50 -12.97 11.05
C ILE A 261 4.52 -11.89 11.51
N ASN A 262 4.23 -10.97 10.61
CA ASN A 262 3.28 -9.89 10.83
C ASN A 262 1.85 -10.37 10.49
N CYS A 263 1.67 -11.10 9.39
CA CYS A 263 0.34 -11.59 9.03
C CYS A 263 0.38 -12.84 8.14
N ILE A 264 -0.63 -13.70 8.29
CA ILE A 264 -0.93 -14.79 7.36
C ILE A 264 -2.43 -14.81 7.04
N ILE A 265 -2.76 -14.92 5.76
CA ILE A 265 -4.14 -15.08 5.28
C ILE A 265 -4.22 -16.33 4.41
N PHE A 266 -5.21 -17.18 4.69
CA PHE A 266 -5.53 -18.35 3.88
C PHE A 266 -6.73 -18.08 2.99
N TYR A 267 -6.70 -18.66 1.79
CA TYR A 267 -7.73 -18.46 0.78
C TYR A 267 -8.28 -19.78 0.27
N THR A 268 -9.58 -19.78 0.01
CA THR A 268 -10.31 -20.90 -0.60
C THR A 268 -10.92 -20.47 -1.93
N PRO A 269 -11.05 -21.36 -2.93
CA PRO A 269 -11.77 -21.07 -4.16
C PRO A 269 -13.17 -20.55 -3.85
N SER A 270 -13.54 -19.42 -4.46
CA SER A 270 -14.87 -18.86 -4.29
C SER A 270 -15.30 -18.05 -5.50
N LYS A 271 -16.61 -18.04 -5.74
CA LYS A 271 -17.22 -17.09 -6.64
C LYS A 271 -17.40 -15.75 -5.91
N PRO A 272 -17.56 -14.65 -6.65
CA PRO A 272 -18.10 -13.40 -6.13
C PRO A 272 -19.24 -13.60 -5.13
N LEU A 273 -19.23 -12.80 -4.06
CA LEU A 273 -20.33 -12.76 -3.11
C LEU A 273 -21.63 -12.38 -3.82
N THR A 274 -22.76 -12.89 -3.32
CA THR A 274 -24.09 -12.39 -3.68
C THR A 274 -24.85 -12.09 -2.40
N PHE A 275 -25.56 -10.97 -2.35
CA PHE A 275 -26.42 -10.63 -1.21
C PHE A 275 -27.77 -10.11 -1.71
N THR A 276 -28.77 -10.17 -0.83
CA THR A 276 -30.10 -9.65 -1.12
C THR A 276 -30.07 -8.13 -1.01
N ALA A 277 -30.10 -7.46 -2.18
CA ALA A 277 -30.22 -6.01 -2.23
C ALA A 277 -31.59 -5.57 -1.68
N PRO A 278 -31.67 -4.46 -0.93
CA PRO A 278 -32.94 -3.91 -0.49
C PRO A 278 -33.78 -3.43 -1.68
N SER A 279 -35.08 -3.25 -1.45
CA SER A 279 -36.00 -2.67 -2.42
C SER A 279 -35.88 -1.15 -2.52
N GLU A 280 -35.51 -0.53 -1.41
CA GLU A 280 -35.33 0.92 -1.27
C GLU A 280 -34.02 1.37 -1.92
N LYS A 281 -33.93 2.67 -2.24
CA LYS A 281 -32.68 3.27 -2.71
C LYS A 281 -31.59 3.08 -1.65
N TYR A 282 -30.43 2.60 -2.09
CA TYR A 282 -29.32 2.31 -1.18
C TYR A 282 -27.97 2.64 -1.80
N VAL A 283 -27.02 2.93 -0.90
CA VAL A 283 -25.59 3.05 -1.20
C VAL A 283 -24.92 1.73 -0.85
N LEU A 284 -24.02 1.28 -1.73
CA LEU A 284 -23.07 0.23 -1.40
C LEU A 284 -21.77 0.86 -0.92
N LEU A 285 -21.46 0.70 0.36
CA LEU A 285 -20.21 1.11 0.97
C LEU A 285 -19.22 -0.05 0.95
N ILE A 286 -18.04 0.18 0.38
CA ILE A 286 -16.94 -0.78 0.36
C ILE A 286 -15.91 -0.35 1.41
N GLY A 287 -15.69 -1.20 2.40
CA GLY A 287 -14.73 -0.98 3.46
C GLY A 287 -13.31 -1.41 3.07
N ASP A 288 -12.40 -0.44 3.00
CA ASP A 288 -11.04 -0.64 2.52
C ASP A 288 -10.04 -1.03 3.63
N GLN A 289 -10.45 -1.08 4.90
CA GLN A 289 -9.64 -1.65 5.99
C GLN A 289 -9.42 -3.14 5.80
N MET A 290 -8.38 -3.70 6.41
CA MET A 290 -8.05 -5.13 6.27
C MET A 290 -9.18 -6.04 6.72
N ASN A 291 -9.89 -5.70 7.80
CA ASN A 291 -11.09 -6.41 8.27
C ASN A 291 -12.37 -6.10 7.47
N GLY A 292 -12.32 -5.19 6.48
CA GLY A 292 -13.49 -4.73 5.73
C GLY A 292 -14.28 -3.58 6.36
N GLY A 293 -13.79 -3.00 7.45
CA GLY A 293 -14.41 -1.89 8.14
C GLY A 293 -14.16 -0.52 7.50
N THR A 294 -14.68 0.51 8.14
CA THR A 294 -14.42 1.92 7.81
C THR A 294 -13.96 2.65 9.06
N TYR A 295 -12.76 3.24 9.03
CA TYR A 295 -12.19 3.92 10.19
C TYR A 295 -13.03 5.12 10.66
N THR A 296 -13.55 5.91 9.72
CA THR A 296 -14.31 7.15 9.98
C THR A 296 -15.79 6.93 10.30
N GLN A 297 -16.24 5.67 10.51
CA GLN A 297 -17.66 5.33 10.69
C GLN A 297 -18.58 5.90 9.60
N LEU A 298 -18.10 5.92 8.35
CA LEU A 298 -18.74 6.57 7.21
C LEU A 298 -20.23 6.23 7.03
N ALA A 299 -20.64 5.00 7.31
CA ALA A 299 -22.06 4.62 7.27
C ALA A 299 -22.92 5.40 8.29
N ASN A 300 -22.39 5.70 9.47
CA ASN A 300 -23.09 6.51 10.47
C ASN A 300 -23.18 7.96 10.01
N TYR A 301 -22.09 8.53 9.47
CA TYR A 301 -22.12 9.87 8.89
C TYR A 301 -23.18 10.02 7.80
N ILE A 302 -23.23 9.09 6.83
CA ILE A 302 -24.22 9.15 5.74
C ILE A 302 -25.67 9.12 6.28
N LYS A 303 -25.95 8.40 7.38
CA LYS A 303 -27.27 8.42 8.00
C LYS A 303 -27.66 9.81 8.52
N THR A 304 -26.70 10.59 9.03
CA THR A 304 -26.95 11.96 9.52
C THR A 304 -27.38 12.93 8.42
N LEU A 305 -27.08 12.62 7.16
CA LEU A 305 -27.48 13.43 5.99
C LEU A 305 -28.98 13.36 5.68
N ASN A 306 -29.74 12.48 6.34
CA ASN A 306 -31.21 12.39 6.27
C ASN A 306 -31.77 12.25 4.84
N LEU A 307 -31.07 11.53 3.96
CA LEU A 307 -31.49 11.33 2.55
C LEU A 307 -32.52 10.20 2.35
N ASN A 308 -33.04 9.60 3.42
CA ASN A 308 -33.95 8.44 3.38
C ASN A 308 -33.43 7.27 2.50
N ILE A 309 -32.16 6.90 2.69
CA ILE A 309 -31.48 5.84 1.96
C ILE A 309 -31.02 4.73 2.90
N LYS A 310 -30.95 3.49 2.38
CA LYS A 310 -30.28 2.37 3.07
C LYS A 310 -28.78 2.36 2.76
N ILE A 311 -27.99 1.74 3.62
CA ILE A 311 -26.55 1.58 3.44
C ILE A 311 -26.23 0.11 3.64
N ILE A 312 -25.56 -0.49 2.66
CA ILE A 312 -25.02 -1.85 2.75
C ILE A 312 -23.50 -1.74 2.74
N THR A 313 -22.85 -2.30 3.75
CA THR A 313 -21.38 -2.33 3.84
C THR A 313 -20.86 -3.72 3.52
N ILE A 314 -19.86 -3.81 2.65
CA ILE A 314 -19.13 -5.04 2.36
C ILE A 314 -17.61 -4.80 2.45
N PRO A 315 -16.81 -5.83 2.74
CA PRO A 315 -15.36 -5.73 2.65
C PRO A 315 -14.88 -5.61 1.19
N HIS A 316 -13.79 -4.89 0.95
CA HIS A 316 -13.14 -4.78 -0.37
C HIS A 316 -12.84 -6.15 -1.00
N TYR A 317 -12.38 -7.14 -0.21
CA TYR A 317 -12.05 -8.48 -0.71
C TYR A 317 -13.27 -9.34 -1.12
N ALA A 318 -14.50 -8.87 -0.87
CA ALA A 318 -15.73 -9.52 -1.37
C ALA A 318 -16.35 -8.76 -2.55
N ALA A 319 -15.91 -7.52 -2.81
CA ALA A 319 -16.43 -6.72 -3.90
C ALA A 319 -15.90 -7.21 -5.25
N SER A 320 -16.78 -7.28 -6.25
CA SER A 320 -16.41 -7.56 -7.64
C SER A 320 -17.48 -7.02 -8.59
N TYR A 321 -17.12 -6.87 -9.87
CA TYR A 321 -18.09 -6.41 -10.86
C TYR A 321 -19.18 -7.45 -11.13
N GLU A 322 -18.85 -8.75 -11.09
CA GLU A 322 -19.84 -9.82 -11.22
C GLU A 322 -20.85 -9.83 -10.06
N MET A 323 -20.40 -9.59 -8.82
CA MET A 323 -21.30 -9.38 -7.68
C MET A 323 -22.29 -8.25 -8.02
N ILE A 324 -21.80 -7.07 -8.43
CA ILE A 324 -22.67 -5.94 -8.79
C ILE A 324 -23.68 -6.33 -9.87
N LYS A 325 -23.25 -7.05 -10.93
CA LYS A 325 -24.14 -7.53 -12.00
C LYS A 325 -25.21 -8.49 -11.52
N SER A 326 -24.95 -9.32 -10.53
CA SER A 326 -25.91 -10.29 -10.00
C SER A 326 -27.00 -9.68 -9.11
N LEU A 327 -26.81 -8.47 -8.58
CA LEU A 327 -27.79 -7.80 -7.73
C LEU A 327 -29.09 -7.52 -8.50
N LYS A 328 -30.24 -7.94 -7.96
CA LYS A 328 -31.57 -7.66 -8.53
C LYS A 328 -31.83 -6.16 -8.64
N ASN A 329 -31.56 -5.42 -7.55
CA ASN A 329 -31.62 -3.95 -7.51
C ASN A 329 -30.20 -3.42 -7.38
N LYS A 330 -29.78 -2.52 -8.29
CA LYS A 330 -28.45 -1.90 -8.22
C LYS A 330 -28.43 -0.81 -7.14
N PRO A 331 -27.30 -0.60 -6.44
CA PRO A 331 -27.15 0.61 -5.63
C PRO A 331 -27.17 1.82 -6.55
N PHE A 332 -27.72 2.94 -6.08
CA PHE A 332 -27.68 4.18 -6.86
C PHE A 332 -26.28 4.82 -6.82
N ALA A 333 -25.47 4.47 -5.81
CA ALA A 333 -24.07 4.90 -5.70
C ALA A 333 -23.23 3.85 -4.95
N ILE A 334 -21.94 3.82 -5.28
CA ILE A 334 -20.91 3.06 -4.57
C ILE A 334 -19.96 4.05 -3.90
N ILE A 335 -19.58 3.80 -2.66
CA ILE A 335 -18.57 4.60 -1.95
C ILE A 335 -17.43 3.69 -1.51
N LEU A 336 -16.19 4.08 -1.82
CA LEU A 336 -14.95 3.43 -1.38
C LEU A 336 -14.37 4.21 -0.21
N SER A 337 -14.13 3.56 0.93
CA SER A 337 -13.74 4.23 2.18
C SER A 337 -12.22 4.49 2.30
N GLY A 338 -11.80 5.08 3.43
CA GLY A 338 -10.38 5.25 3.76
C GLY A 338 -9.71 3.99 4.32
N ASN A 339 -8.37 3.95 4.21
CA ASN A 339 -7.50 2.92 4.76
C ASN A 339 -6.28 3.61 5.41
N SER A 340 -5.78 3.05 6.50
CA SER A 340 -4.63 3.54 7.27
C SER A 340 -3.36 2.70 7.08
N ALA A 341 -3.41 1.68 6.22
CA ALA A 341 -2.32 0.76 5.97
C ALA A 341 -1.29 1.25 4.96
N ASN A 342 -0.06 0.76 5.12
CA ASN A 342 0.99 0.93 4.13
C ASN A 342 0.79 -0.06 2.98
N TYR A 343 0.49 0.39 1.76
CA TYR A 343 0.12 -0.49 0.64
C TYR A 343 1.11 -1.64 0.33
N PRO A 344 2.44 -1.47 0.45
CA PRO A 344 3.36 -2.60 0.32
C PRO A 344 3.15 -3.72 1.35
N ASN A 345 2.52 -3.44 2.49
CA ASN A 345 2.23 -4.44 3.50
C ASN A 345 0.87 -5.11 3.26
N LEU A 346 0.10 -4.71 2.24
CA LEU A 346 -1.21 -5.26 1.96
C LEU A 346 -1.18 -6.33 0.86
N PRO A 347 -2.10 -7.32 0.91
CA PRO A 347 -2.39 -8.22 -0.21
C PRO A 347 -3.16 -7.48 -1.31
N MET A 348 -2.48 -6.59 -2.04
CA MET A 348 -3.13 -5.67 -3.00
C MET A 348 -4.01 -6.34 -4.07
N PHE A 349 -3.79 -7.63 -4.37
CA PHE A 349 -4.65 -8.41 -5.27
C PHE A 349 -6.09 -8.57 -4.75
N GLU A 350 -6.35 -8.36 -3.46
CA GLU A 350 -7.70 -8.40 -2.90
C GLU A 350 -8.59 -7.24 -3.39
N TYR A 351 -7.98 -6.12 -3.80
CA TYR A 351 -8.70 -4.97 -4.35
C TYR A 351 -9.07 -5.15 -5.82
N ASN A 352 -8.66 -6.24 -6.48
CA ASN A 352 -8.90 -6.41 -7.92
C ASN A 352 -10.37 -6.35 -8.31
N GLY A 353 -11.28 -6.89 -7.48
CA GLY A 353 -12.70 -6.79 -7.77
C GLY A 353 -13.26 -5.37 -7.60
N VAL A 354 -12.67 -4.56 -6.71
CA VAL A 354 -12.94 -3.10 -6.65
C VAL A 354 -12.45 -2.41 -7.92
N PHE A 355 -11.25 -2.77 -8.42
CA PHE A 355 -10.74 -2.23 -9.68
C PHE A 355 -11.60 -2.63 -10.89
N GLU A 356 -12.19 -3.82 -10.90
CA GLU A 356 -13.19 -4.19 -11.91
C GLU A 356 -14.44 -3.30 -11.83
N ILE A 357 -14.93 -2.99 -10.62
CA ILE A 357 -16.09 -2.12 -10.43
C ILE A 357 -15.79 -0.72 -10.99
N ILE A 358 -14.63 -0.14 -10.65
CA ILE A 358 -14.21 1.19 -11.13
C ILE A 358 -14.19 1.23 -12.66
N ARG A 359 -13.57 0.23 -13.30
CA ARG A 359 -13.41 0.21 -14.77
C ARG A 359 -14.70 -0.12 -15.51
N ASN A 360 -15.56 -0.99 -14.98
CA ASN A 360 -16.66 -1.59 -15.75
C ASN A 360 -18.07 -1.14 -15.31
N SER A 361 -18.23 -0.59 -14.10
CA SER A 361 -19.52 -0.10 -13.63
C SER A 361 -19.86 1.27 -14.24
N ASN A 362 -21.16 1.51 -14.42
CA ASN A 362 -21.75 2.81 -14.74
C ASN A 362 -22.46 3.44 -13.52
N ILE A 363 -22.52 2.71 -12.39
CA ILE A 363 -23.06 3.24 -11.15
C ILE A 363 -22.12 4.37 -10.68
N PRO A 364 -22.65 5.51 -10.21
CA PRO A 364 -21.86 6.56 -9.58
C PRO A 364 -20.91 6.04 -8.49
N ILE A 365 -19.66 6.47 -8.49
CA ILE A 365 -18.64 6.06 -7.51
C ILE A 365 -18.02 7.29 -6.86
N LEU A 366 -17.89 7.27 -5.53
CA LEU A 366 -17.05 8.20 -4.78
C LEU A 366 -15.95 7.43 -4.05
N GLY A 367 -14.70 7.81 -4.26
CA GLY A 367 -13.57 7.31 -3.48
C GLY A 367 -13.09 8.33 -2.45
N ILE A 368 -12.96 7.94 -1.18
CA ILE A 368 -12.52 8.81 -0.09
C ILE A 368 -11.15 8.34 0.42
N CYS A 369 -10.17 9.23 0.43
CA CYS A 369 -8.79 8.96 0.87
C CYS A 369 -8.17 7.72 0.18
N ALA A 370 -8.12 6.56 0.82
CA ALA A 370 -7.67 5.33 0.16
C ALA A 370 -8.57 4.96 -1.02
N GLY A 371 -9.89 5.15 -0.92
CA GLY A 371 -10.82 4.98 -2.02
C GLY A 371 -10.49 5.88 -3.22
N HIS A 372 -10.10 7.14 -2.98
CA HIS A 372 -9.60 8.04 -4.03
C HIS A 372 -8.34 7.49 -4.70
N GLN A 373 -7.44 6.92 -3.90
CA GLN A 373 -6.22 6.28 -4.39
C GLN A 373 -6.52 4.99 -5.16
N MET A 374 -7.55 4.21 -4.77
CA MET A 374 -7.99 3.01 -5.49
C MET A 374 -8.49 3.31 -6.91
N LEU A 375 -9.10 4.48 -7.13
CA LEU A 375 -9.46 4.94 -8.48
C LEU A 375 -8.23 5.05 -9.41
N VAL A 376 -7.07 5.38 -8.84
CA VAL A 376 -5.82 5.53 -9.60
C VAL A 376 -5.02 4.23 -9.61
N PHE A 377 -5.06 3.43 -8.54
CA PHE A 377 -4.47 2.10 -8.50
C PHE A 377 -5.11 1.14 -9.53
N SER A 378 -6.38 1.35 -9.90
CA SER A 378 -7.00 0.61 -11.01
C SER A 378 -6.30 0.90 -12.34
N GLU A 379 -5.67 2.05 -12.53
CA GLU A 379 -5.00 2.39 -13.79
C GLU A 379 -3.50 2.14 -13.77
N GLY A 380 -2.85 2.25 -12.60
CA GLY A 380 -1.44 1.93 -12.48
C GLY A 380 -0.94 1.98 -11.05
N TYR A 381 -0.37 0.87 -10.55
CA TYR A 381 0.01 0.75 -9.16
C TYR A 381 0.95 1.88 -8.69
N SER A 382 1.96 2.22 -9.48
CA SER A 382 2.95 3.24 -9.16
C SER A 382 2.47 4.69 -9.29
N PHE A 383 1.22 4.94 -9.71
CA PHE A 383 0.70 6.31 -9.86
C PHE A 383 0.34 6.96 -8.53
N VAL A 384 0.18 6.16 -7.49
CA VAL A 384 0.05 6.58 -6.09
C VAL A 384 1.35 6.25 -5.37
N ARG A 385 1.80 7.16 -4.49
CA ARG A 385 3.05 6.97 -3.73
C ARG A 385 2.95 7.52 -2.32
N SER A 386 3.82 7.06 -1.43
CA SER A 386 4.02 7.70 -0.14
C SER A 386 4.58 9.11 -0.34
N MET A 387 4.10 10.06 0.45
CA MET A 387 4.57 11.45 0.46
C MET A 387 5.89 11.62 1.25
N GLY A 388 6.29 10.62 2.05
CA GLY A 388 7.43 10.70 2.98
C GLY A 388 7.16 11.47 4.27
N TRP A 389 5.90 11.87 4.47
CA TRP A 389 5.33 12.45 5.68
C TRP A 389 3.82 12.10 5.70
N ALA A 390 3.14 12.37 6.82
CA ALA A 390 1.70 12.17 6.95
C ALA A 390 1.02 13.52 7.19
N ASP A 391 -0.05 13.80 6.46
CA ASP A 391 -0.98 14.87 6.79
C ASP A 391 -2.00 14.31 7.78
N LEU A 392 -1.92 14.77 9.03
CA LEU A 392 -2.73 14.33 10.16
C LEU A 392 -3.56 15.47 10.74
N THR A 393 -3.90 16.46 9.92
CA THR A 393 -4.65 17.65 10.36
C THR A 393 -6.00 17.33 11.01
N SER A 394 -6.61 16.18 10.70
CA SER A 394 -7.78 15.65 11.43
C SER A 394 -7.52 15.34 12.91
N LEU A 395 -6.26 15.10 13.29
CA LEU A 395 -5.80 14.74 14.64
C LEU A 395 -4.91 15.82 15.29
N GLU A 396 -4.50 16.83 14.52
CA GLU A 396 -3.48 17.82 14.91
C GLU A 396 -4.03 19.27 14.95
N LYS A 397 -3.14 20.24 15.23
CA LYS A 397 -3.51 21.67 15.37
C LYS A 397 -3.86 22.29 14.02
N LEU A 398 -4.81 23.23 14.05
CA LEU A 398 -5.35 23.92 12.86
C LEU A 398 -4.32 24.65 12.00
N ASP A 399 -3.23 25.14 12.61
CA ASP A 399 -2.25 26.00 11.93
C ASP A 399 -1.50 25.29 10.80
N GLU A 400 -1.62 23.96 10.71
CA GLU A 400 -1.02 23.13 9.67
C GLU A 400 -1.98 22.77 8.52
N VAL A 401 -3.27 23.12 8.65
CA VAL A 401 -4.29 22.83 7.62
C VAL A 401 -4.02 23.69 6.38
N LYS A 402 -3.70 23.03 5.27
CA LYS A 402 -3.44 23.71 4.01
C LYS A 402 -4.74 23.96 3.24
N PRO A 403 -4.94 25.16 2.67
CA PRO A 403 -6.09 25.43 1.83
C PRO A 403 -6.08 24.55 0.57
N ILE A 404 -7.22 23.96 0.26
CA ILE A 404 -7.50 23.19 -0.94
C ILE A 404 -8.08 24.15 -1.99
N LYS A 405 -7.38 24.27 -3.13
CA LYS A 405 -7.79 25.11 -4.24
C LYS A 405 -8.60 24.30 -5.26
N ILE A 406 -9.82 24.73 -5.53
CA ILE A 406 -10.61 24.23 -6.67
C ILE A 406 -10.01 24.84 -7.94
N VAL A 407 -9.51 23.98 -8.83
CA VAL A 407 -8.87 24.37 -10.10
C VAL A 407 -9.81 24.19 -11.29
N LYS A 408 -10.87 23.39 -11.15
CA LYS A 408 -11.93 23.23 -12.14
C LYS A 408 -13.27 23.18 -11.41
N GLN A 409 -14.19 24.06 -11.82
CA GLN A 409 -15.54 24.09 -11.26
C GLN A 409 -16.33 22.85 -11.67
N ASP A 410 -17.10 22.31 -10.74
CA ASP A 410 -17.97 21.16 -10.93
C ASP A 410 -19.13 21.23 -9.91
N PRO A 411 -20.35 20.77 -10.27
CA PRO A 411 -21.49 20.78 -9.35
C PRO A 411 -21.23 20.10 -8.00
N ILE A 412 -20.26 19.17 -7.91
CA ILE A 412 -19.89 18.53 -6.65
C ILE A 412 -19.38 19.52 -5.58
N PHE A 413 -18.89 20.71 -5.99
CA PHE A 413 -18.42 21.76 -5.08
C PHE A 413 -19.49 22.80 -4.72
N LYS A 414 -20.77 22.55 -5.00
CA LYS A 414 -21.85 23.47 -4.62
C LYS A 414 -21.77 23.79 -3.11
N ASN A 415 -21.84 25.08 -2.78
CA ASN A 415 -21.72 25.63 -1.41
C ASN A 415 -20.35 25.47 -0.73
N ILE A 416 -19.31 25.03 -1.45
CA ILE A 416 -17.94 24.94 -0.94
C ILE A 416 -17.16 26.19 -1.38
N LYS A 417 -16.43 26.81 -0.44
CA LYS A 417 -15.59 27.98 -0.73
C LYS A 417 -14.41 27.61 -1.62
N ASN A 418 -13.80 28.60 -2.29
CA ASN A 418 -12.54 28.39 -3.01
C ASN A 418 -11.52 29.48 -2.64
N PRO A 419 -10.38 29.12 -2.01
CA PRO A 419 -10.08 27.79 -1.47
C PRO A 419 -10.98 27.44 -0.27
N PHE A 420 -10.95 26.18 0.15
CA PHE A 420 -11.58 25.69 1.38
C PHE A 420 -10.57 24.91 2.22
N ILE A 421 -10.90 24.65 3.48
CA ILE A 421 -10.12 23.76 4.35
C ILE A 421 -10.94 22.52 4.74
N ALA A 422 -10.26 21.37 4.84
CA ALA A 422 -10.85 20.09 5.19
C ALA A 422 -9.84 19.21 5.96
N PRO A 423 -10.31 18.28 6.82
CA PRO A 423 -9.44 17.38 7.57
C PRO A 423 -8.78 16.33 6.67
N GLU A 424 -7.53 15.99 6.99
CA GLU A 424 -6.73 14.98 6.30
C GLU A 424 -6.20 13.92 7.29
N ILE A 425 -6.08 12.67 6.82
CA ILE A 425 -5.41 11.58 7.55
C ILE A 425 -4.77 10.60 6.58
N HIS A 426 -3.67 11.01 5.95
CA HIS A 426 -3.02 10.16 4.94
C HIS A 426 -1.52 10.42 4.83
N SER A 427 -0.78 9.39 4.43
CA SER A 427 0.66 9.47 4.11
C SER A 427 0.98 9.11 2.66
N TRP A 428 -0.05 8.79 1.89
CA TRP A 428 0.00 8.46 0.46
C TRP A 428 -0.85 9.43 -0.32
N SER A 429 -0.52 9.66 -1.59
CA SER A 429 -1.29 10.57 -2.47
C SER A 429 -1.13 10.18 -3.92
N VAL A 430 -2.11 10.53 -4.74
CA VAL A 430 -2.01 10.44 -6.21
C VAL A 430 -0.92 11.39 -6.71
N LYS A 431 0.04 10.84 -7.46
CA LYS A 431 1.12 11.58 -8.11
C LYS A 431 0.92 11.71 -9.62
N ILE A 432 0.43 10.65 -10.27
CA ILE A 432 0.07 10.67 -11.69
C ILE A 432 -1.45 10.53 -11.79
N ILE A 433 -2.09 11.50 -12.42
CA ILE A 433 -3.51 11.41 -12.76
C ILE A 433 -3.60 10.63 -14.08
N PRO A 434 -4.35 9.52 -14.14
CA PRO A 434 -4.55 8.78 -15.39
C PRO A 434 -5.28 9.62 -16.44
N ASP A 435 -5.11 9.28 -17.71
CA ASP A 435 -5.65 10.08 -18.82
C ASP A 435 -7.18 10.19 -18.82
N ASP A 436 -7.90 9.19 -18.29
CA ASP A 436 -9.36 9.22 -18.18
C ASP A 436 -9.88 10.05 -16.99
N PHE A 437 -8.99 10.60 -16.18
CA PHE A 437 -9.32 11.46 -15.05
C PHE A 437 -8.88 12.90 -15.30
N GLU A 438 -9.56 13.82 -14.65
CA GLU A 438 -9.19 15.24 -14.61
C GLU A 438 -9.09 15.75 -13.18
N LEU A 439 -8.22 16.74 -13.00
CA LEU A 439 -7.99 17.38 -11.71
C LEU A 439 -9.08 18.42 -11.43
N LEU A 440 -9.76 18.28 -10.30
CA LEU A 440 -10.77 19.21 -9.85
C LEU A 440 -10.28 20.14 -8.74
N ALA A 441 -9.51 19.61 -7.78
CA ALA A 441 -8.91 20.40 -6.71
C ALA A 441 -7.51 19.88 -6.33
N LYS A 442 -6.66 20.78 -5.81
CA LYS A 442 -5.32 20.45 -5.31
C LYS A 442 -4.89 21.33 -4.14
N SER A 443 -3.96 20.81 -3.34
CA SER A 443 -3.12 21.57 -2.40
C SER A 443 -1.64 21.35 -2.77
N THR A 444 -0.80 20.87 -1.85
CA THR A 444 0.56 20.37 -2.14
C THR A 444 0.57 19.04 -2.91
N TYR A 445 -0.59 18.40 -3.05
CA TYR A 445 -0.83 17.17 -3.80
C TYR A 445 -2.26 17.18 -4.39
N VAL A 446 -2.60 16.15 -5.15
CA VAL A 446 -3.93 15.98 -5.77
C VAL A 446 -4.97 15.79 -4.67
N GLN A 447 -6.02 16.60 -4.69
CA GLN A 447 -7.08 16.60 -3.67
C GLN A 447 -8.37 16.02 -4.19
N CYS A 448 -8.70 16.31 -5.45
CA CYS A 448 -9.94 15.84 -6.04
C CYS A 448 -9.74 15.54 -7.53
N ILE A 449 -10.23 14.38 -7.96
CA ILE A 449 -10.26 13.99 -9.37
C ILE A 449 -11.67 13.55 -9.77
N LYS A 450 -11.94 13.65 -11.07
CA LYS A 450 -13.18 13.18 -11.68
C LYS A 450 -12.87 12.39 -12.94
N HIS A 451 -13.58 11.30 -13.18
CA HIS A 451 -13.51 10.57 -14.44
C HIS A 451 -14.22 11.36 -15.56
N LYS A 452 -13.60 11.49 -16.73
CA LYS A 452 -14.09 12.32 -17.83
C LYS A 452 -15.43 11.86 -18.41
N HIS A 453 -15.69 10.56 -18.36
CA HIS A 453 -16.85 9.94 -19.03
C HIS A 453 -17.87 9.28 -18.10
N LYS A 454 -17.60 9.23 -16.79
CA LYS A 454 -18.43 8.51 -15.81
C LYS A 454 -18.61 9.38 -14.57
N MET A 455 -19.67 9.15 -13.82
CA MET A 455 -19.88 9.80 -12.52
C MET A 455 -19.00 9.18 -11.43
N ILE A 456 -17.68 9.24 -11.63
CA ILE A 456 -16.68 8.74 -10.68
C ILE A 456 -15.89 9.93 -10.19
N TYR A 457 -15.91 10.12 -8.88
CA TYR A 457 -15.21 11.19 -8.19
C TYR A 457 -14.30 10.59 -7.12
N GLY A 458 -13.19 11.25 -6.83
CA GLY A 458 -12.37 10.91 -5.68
C GLY A 458 -11.97 12.16 -4.92
N GLU A 459 -11.99 12.09 -3.59
CA GLU A 459 -11.48 13.10 -2.66
C GLU A 459 -10.38 12.53 -1.77
N GLN A 460 -9.27 13.25 -1.60
CA GLN A 460 -8.19 12.86 -0.71
C GLN A 460 -8.47 13.26 0.73
N PHE A 461 -9.03 14.46 0.92
CA PHE A 461 -9.56 14.95 2.19
C PHE A 461 -10.80 14.16 2.63
N HIS A 462 -11.23 14.38 3.87
CA HIS A 462 -12.35 13.69 4.48
C HIS A 462 -13.56 14.61 4.68
N ALA A 463 -14.48 14.65 3.71
CA ALA A 463 -15.75 15.38 3.85
C ALA A 463 -16.62 14.81 4.98
N GLU A 464 -16.46 13.52 5.31
CA GLU A 464 -17.24 12.80 6.31
C GLU A 464 -16.77 13.03 7.76
N VAL A 465 -15.62 13.67 7.97
CA VAL A 465 -15.07 13.89 9.32
C VAL A 465 -15.66 15.16 9.94
N GLU A 466 -16.35 14.99 11.07
CA GLU A 466 -17.04 16.07 11.78
C GLU A 466 -16.10 16.86 12.68
N VAL A 467 -15.42 17.86 12.11
CA VAL A 467 -14.63 18.86 12.84
C VAL A 467 -15.09 20.26 12.48
N PHE A 468 -15.03 21.20 13.42
CA PHE A 468 -15.64 22.54 13.27
C PHE A 468 -15.09 23.36 12.10
N TYR A 469 -13.87 23.07 11.66
CA TYR A 469 -13.20 23.76 10.56
C TYR A 469 -13.42 23.08 9.20
N ASN A 470 -14.15 21.96 9.13
CA ASN A 470 -14.38 21.25 7.87
C ASN A 470 -15.35 22.04 6.97
N GLU A 471 -14.80 22.77 6.00
CA GLU A 471 -15.56 23.50 4.98
C GLU A 471 -15.92 22.63 3.77
N GLY A 472 -15.39 21.39 3.69
CA GLY A 472 -15.62 20.43 2.61
C GLY A 472 -16.83 19.51 2.79
N LYS A 473 -17.54 19.59 3.93
CA LYS A 473 -18.64 18.67 4.31
C LYS A 473 -19.75 18.51 3.27
N ASP A 474 -20.02 19.54 2.47
CA ASP A 474 -21.07 19.50 1.45
C ASP A 474 -20.70 18.60 0.27
N TYR A 475 -19.42 18.22 0.11
CA TYR A 475 -18.94 17.45 -1.04
C TYR A 475 -19.60 16.06 -1.13
N LEU A 476 -19.60 15.29 -0.03
CA LEU A 476 -20.27 13.98 0.02
C LEU A 476 -21.79 14.11 -0.18
N LEU A 477 -22.40 15.12 0.43
CA LEU A 477 -23.84 15.39 0.28
C LEU A 477 -24.20 15.72 -1.19
N ASN A 478 -23.40 16.55 -1.86
CA ASN A 478 -23.60 16.90 -3.26
C ASN A 478 -23.46 15.67 -4.16
N PHE A 479 -22.43 14.84 -3.94
CA PHE A 479 -22.27 13.59 -4.68
C PHE A 479 -23.53 12.71 -4.56
N LEU A 480 -24.02 12.49 -3.33
CA LEU A 480 -25.19 11.65 -3.08
C LEU A 480 -26.47 12.21 -3.73
N LYS A 481 -26.68 13.54 -3.67
CA LYS A 481 -27.82 14.20 -4.32
C LYS A 481 -27.78 14.05 -5.85
N ILE A 482 -26.63 14.36 -6.46
CA ILE A 482 -26.45 14.22 -7.92
C ILE A 482 -26.65 12.76 -8.34
N ALA A 483 -26.17 11.79 -7.54
CA ALA A 483 -26.31 10.38 -7.85
C ALA A 483 -27.77 9.90 -7.74
N LEU A 484 -28.55 10.45 -6.80
CA LEU A 484 -29.98 10.18 -6.67
C LEU A 484 -30.80 10.78 -7.82
N GLU A 485 -30.44 11.98 -8.29
CA GLU A 485 -31.12 12.65 -9.41
C GLU A 485 -30.91 11.90 -10.75
N ASN A 486 -29.76 11.23 -10.91
CA ASN A 486 -29.39 10.50 -12.13
C ASN A 486 -29.87 9.02 -12.17
N ASN A 487 -30.55 8.51 -11.13
CA ASN A 487 -31.01 7.12 -10.99
C ASN A 487 -32.51 7.02 -10.73
#